data_AF-A0A1G9XHK5-F1
#
_entry.id   AF-A0A1G9XHK5-F1
#
_cell.length_a   1.000
_cell.length_b   1.000
_cell.length_c   1.000
_cell.angle_alpha   90.00
_cell.angle_beta   90.00
_cell.angle_gamma   90.00
#
_symmetry.space_group_name_H-M   'P 1'
#
loop_
_entity.id
_entity.type
_entity.pdbx_description
1 polymer ?
#
loop_
_entity_poly.entity_id
_entity_poly.type
_entity_poly.pdbx_seq_one_letter_code
_entity_poly.pdbx_strand_id
1 'polypeptide(L)'
;MKQTLFTLALSGLALTTFAQKSADIQAIKGQCGCQAVTFKYAETFSPSKEYKFKDRKELGGLEYVFVDEETPDKLVLMHLLVINDSTVIKHWREDWKYQNTDLLAYEDGHNWKYKAISPKEAKGQWSQQVFEVDDSPRYEGSATWFHADGRHVWENTTDAPLPRREYTTRNDYNVMRRTNRIVITSYGYLHDQDNGKILRTLDGEKIIAYEKGINDYRRVNVNACKAAKDWWTKNRTFWVDVRNVWGDIIARKKGIQLEKNAGGKSLSQSLNDLADAYAKAPKPTAENKAEIRSTIEKFLKNKELIGMK
;
A
#
# COMPACT_ATOMS: atom_id res chain seq x y z
N MET A 1 -55.27 -34.50 -9.51
CA MET A 1 -54.28 -33.64 -10.20
C MET A 1 -53.21 -33.23 -9.21
N LYS A 2 -51.96 -33.66 -9.40
CA LYS A 2 -50.83 -33.36 -8.50
C LYS A 2 -50.38 -31.91 -8.76
N GLN A 3 -50.43 -31.06 -7.73
CA GLN A 3 -49.82 -29.73 -7.78
C GLN A 3 -48.33 -29.85 -7.51
N THR A 4 -47.52 -29.59 -8.55
CA THR A 4 -46.07 -29.46 -8.43
C THR A 4 -45.78 -28.02 -8.04
N LEU A 5 -45.44 -27.76 -6.77
CA LEU A 5 -44.87 -26.47 -6.36
C LEU A 5 -43.45 -26.36 -6.95
N PHE A 6 -43.24 -25.34 -7.79
CA PHE A 6 -41.93 -24.94 -8.25
C PHE A 6 -41.23 -24.12 -7.15
N THR A 7 -40.25 -24.71 -6.48
CA THR A 7 -39.33 -23.99 -5.60
C THR A 7 -38.30 -23.25 -6.46
N LEU A 8 -38.62 -22.03 -6.91
CA LEU A 8 -37.67 -21.17 -7.60
C LEU A 8 -37.24 -20.02 -6.67
N ALA A 9 -36.37 -20.30 -5.71
CA ALA A 9 -35.83 -19.26 -4.84
C ALA A 9 -34.47 -19.65 -4.26
N LEU A 10 -33.41 -19.69 -5.09
CA LEU A 10 -32.03 -19.65 -4.58
C LEU A 10 -30.98 -19.20 -5.62
N SER A 11 -31.32 -18.24 -6.50
CA SER A 11 -30.40 -17.78 -7.56
C SER A 11 -29.96 -16.31 -7.44
N GLY A 12 -30.58 -15.52 -6.56
CA GLY A 12 -30.33 -14.06 -6.48
C GLY A 12 -29.07 -13.65 -5.69
N LEU A 13 -28.65 -14.44 -4.69
CA LEU A 13 -27.52 -14.05 -3.82
C LEU A 13 -26.16 -14.17 -4.51
N ALA A 14 -25.96 -15.18 -5.35
CA ALA A 14 -24.69 -15.35 -6.04
C ALA A 14 -24.45 -14.23 -7.07
N LEU A 15 -25.48 -13.89 -7.86
CA LEU A 15 -25.40 -12.87 -8.92
C LEU A 15 -24.99 -11.49 -8.37
N THR A 16 -25.52 -11.09 -7.22
CA THR A 16 -25.21 -9.78 -6.60
C THR A 16 -23.76 -9.69 -6.12
N THR A 17 -23.22 -10.76 -5.53
CA THR A 17 -21.81 -10.79 -5.09
C THR A 17 -20.81 -10.77 -6.24
N PHE A 18 -21.08 -11.48 -7.35
CA PHE A 18 -20.24 -11.44 -8.54
C PHE A 18 -20.27 -10.07 -9.23
N ALA A 19 -21.44 -9.43 -9.30
CA ALA A 19 -21.59 -8.09 -9.85
C ALA A 19 -20.81 -7.04 -9.04
N GLN A 20 -20.91 -7.10 -7.70
CA GLN A 20 -20.16 -6.22 -6.80
C GLN A 20 -18.65 -6.37 -7.01
N LYS A 21 -18.12 -7.60 -6.95
CA LYS A 21 -16.68 -7.84 -7.11
C LYS A 21 -16.13 -7.31 -8.45
N SER A 22 -16.89 -7.46 -9.53
CA SER A 22 -16.51 -6.91 -10.84
C SER A 22 -16.42 -5.38 -10.82
N ALA A 23 -17.39 -4.71 -10.20
CA ALA A 23 -17.38 -3.26 -10.01
C ALA A 23 -16.21 -2.80 -9.11
N ASP A 24 -15.90 -3.55 -8.06
CA ASP A 24 -14.75 -3.30 -7.19
C ASP A 24 -13.42 -3.34 -7.97
N ILE A 25 -13.24 -4.38 -8.80
CA ILE A 25 -12.04 -4.53 -9.66
C ILE A 25 -11.91 -3.33 -10.62
N GLN A 26 -13.03 -2.90 -11.22
CA GLN A 26 -13.04 -1.71 -12.08
C GLN A 26 -12.69 -0.44 -11.31
N ALA A 27 -13.19 -0.29 -10.08
CA ALA A 27 -12.87 0.85 -9.23
C ALA A 27 -11.38 0.87 -8.84
N ILE A 28 -10.82 -0.27 -8.41
CA ILE A 28 -9.38 -0.39 -8.11
C ILE A 28 -8.54 -0.01 -9.33
N LYS A 29 -8.86 -0.56 -10.50
CA LYS A 29 -8.18 -0.21 -11.78
C LYS A 29 -8.42 1.23 -12.22
N GLY A 30 -9.49 1.87 -11.74
CA GLY A 30 -9.76 3.29 -11.91
C GLY A 30 -8.63 4.18 -11.39
N GLN A 31 -7.81 3.69 -10.46
CA GLN A 31 -6.63 4.41 -9.99
C GLN A 31 -5.50 4.48 -11.02
N CYS A 32 -5.53 3.65 -12.06
CA CYS A 32 -4.47 3.59 -13.06
C CYS A 32 -4.48 4.78 -14.04
N GLY A 33 -3.30 5.10 -14.56
CA GLY A 33 -3.06 6.15 -15.54
C GLY A 33 -1.72 6.86 -15.31
N CYS A 34 -1.37 7.73 -16.25
CA CYS A 34 -0.34 8.75 -16.01
C CYS A 34 -1.02 9.96 -15.39
N GLN A 35 -0.55 10.41 -14.23
CA GLN A 35 -1.25 11.40 -13.42
C GLN A 35 -0.31 12.51 -12.99
N ALA A 36 -0.78 13.75 -13.05
CA ALA A 36 -0.24 14.84 -12.26
C ALA A 36 -0.81 14.67 -10.84
N VAL A 37 0.07 14.34 -9.89
CA VAL A 37 -0.30 14.14 -8.49
C VAL A 37 0.04 15.39 -7.68
N THR A 38 -0.88 15.79 -6.80
CA THR A 38 -0.61 16.82 -5.78
C THR A 38 -0.90 16.25 -4.40
N PHE A 39 0.05 16.41 -3.49
CA PHE A 39 -0.02 16.01 -2.10
C PHE A 39 -0.18 17.24 -1.21
N LYS A 40 -1.33 17.37 -0.54
CA LYS A 40 -1.65 18.50 0.35
C LYS A 40 -1.91 18.00 1.76
N TYR A 41 -1.21 18.53 2.74
CA TYR A 41 -1.39 18.16 4.15
C TYR A 41 -1.50 19.40 5.03
N ALA A 42 -2.47 19.40 5.92
CA ALA A 42 -2.66 20.45 6.91
C ALA A 42 -3.13 19.84 8.23
N GLU A 43 -2.48 20.19 9.33
CA GLU A 43 -3.00 19.89 10.66
C GLU A 43 -4.25 20.74 10.92
N THR A 44 -5.28 20.13 11.52
CA THR A 44 -6.62 20.72 11.63
C THR A 44 -7.04 20.97 13.07
N PHE A 45 -6.91 19.95 13.92
CA PHE A 45 -7.34 20.02 15.32
C PHE A 45 -6.27 19.40 16.23
N SER A 46 -6.20 19.85 17.47
CA SER A 46 -5.40 19.19 18.52
C SER A 46 -6.21 19.15 19.81
N PRO A 47 -6.12 18.06 20.60
CA PRO A 47 -6.67 18.04 21.96
C PRO A 47 -6.00 19.07 22.90
N SER A 48 -4.77 19.49 22.59
CA SER A 48 -4.06 20.50 23.39
C SER A 48 -4.35 21.91 22.89
N LYS A 49 -4.81 22.77 23.79
CA LYS A 49 -5.03 24.21 23.51
C LYS A 49 -3.74 24.98 23.24
N GLU A 50 -2.60 24.44 23.69
CA GLU A 50 -1.28 25.06 23.54
C GLU A 50 -0.56 24.59 22.26
N TYR A 51 -1.17 23.65 21.53
CA TYR A 51 -0.54 23.09 20.34
C TYR A 51 -0.39 24.15 19.24
N LYS A 52 0.83 24.26 18.73
CA LYS A 52 1.15 25.10 17.56
C LYS A 52 1.18 24.25 16.31
N PHE A 53 0.19 24.44 15.46
CA PHE A 53 0.06 23.76 14.17
C PHE A 53 1.29 23.99 13.29
N LYS A 54 1.73 22.93 12.62
CA LYS A 54 2.82 23.01 11.65
C LYS A 54 2.33 23.57 10.31
N ASP A 55 3.27 24.15 9.57
CA ASP A 55 3.00 24.67 8.24
C ASP A 55 2.42 23.60 7.33
N ARG A 56 1.47 24.04 6.51
CA ARG A 56 0.88 23.22 5.45
C ARG A 56 1.96 22.73 4.50
N LYS A 57 1.80 21.52 4.00
CA LYS A 57 2.68 20.93 3.00
C LYS A 57 1.94 20.78 1.70
N GLU A 58 2.57 21.23 0.62
CA GLU A 58 2.12 21.00 -0.75
C GLU A 58 3.33 20.52 -1.56
N LEU A 59 3.17 19.38 -2.23
CA LEU A 59 4.16 18.76 -3.09
C LEU A 59 3.43 18.21 -4.31
N GLY A 60 4.14 17.99 -5.41
CA GLY A 60 3.54 17.36 -6.58
C GLY A 60 4.59 16.69 -7.44
N GLY A 61 4.10 15.92 -8.41
CA GLY A 61 4.94 15.22 -9.36
C GLY A 61 4.10 14.57 -10.43
N LEU A 62 4.77 13.86 -11.34
CA LEU A 62 4.10 12.95 -12.25
C LEU A 62 4.18 11.55 -11.67
N GLU A 63 3.07 10.82 -11.68
CA GLU A 63 3.02 9.44 -11.18
C GLU A 63 2.35 8.53 -12.20
N TYR A 64 3.00 7.43 -12.51
CA TYR A 64 2.44 6.37 -13.35
C TYR A 64 1.93 5.24 -12.47
N VAL A 65 0.61 5.05 -12.49
CA VAL A 65 -0.08 3.99 -11.75
C VAL A 65 -0.59 2.96 -12.74
N PHE A 66 -0.28 1.68 -12.52
CA PHE A 66 -0.70 0.60 -13.41
C PHE A 66 -0.80 -0.74 -12.69
N VAL A 67 -1.59 -1.65 -13.27
CA VAL A 67 -1.69 -3.04 -12.81
C VAL A 67 -0.47 -3.82 -13.29
N ASP A 68 0.33 -4.32 -12.35
CA ASP A 68 1.51 -5.13 -12.63
C ASP A 68 1.24 -6.64 -12.56
N GLU A 69 0.27 -7.05 -11.75
CA GLU A 69 -0.18 -8.44 -11.60
C GLU A 69 -1.70 -8.43 -11.40
N GLU A 70 -2.39 -9.35 -12.08
CA GLU A 70 -3.83 -9.54 -11.96
C GLU A 70 -4.17 -11.02 -11.92
N THR A 71 -4.92 -11.42 -10.91
CA THR A 71 -5.60 -12.71 -10.80
C THR A 71 -7.06 -12.46 -10.37
N PRO A 72 -7.95 -13.47 -10.38
CA PRO A 72 -9.35 -13.27 -10.01
C PRO A 72 -9.58 -12.62 -8.63
N ASP A 73 -8.68 -12.84 -7.67
CA ASP A 73 -8.81 -12.36 -6.28
C ASP A 73 -7.67 -11.42 -5.85
N LYS A 74 -6.80 -11.01 -6.79
CA LYS A 74 -5.64 -10.16 -6.48
C LYS A 74 -5.34 -9.16 -7.60
N LEU A 75 -5.11 -7.91 -7.23
CA LEU A 75 -4.53 -6.89 -8.09
C LEU A 75 -3.30 -6.30 -7.42
N VAL A 76 -2.21 -6.14 -8.16
CA VAL A 76 -1.02 -5.42 -7.69
C VAL A 76 -0.88 -4.16 -8.50
N LEU A 77 -1.02 -3.01 -7.85
CA LEU A 77 -0.83 -1.71 -8.47
C LEU A 77 0.56 -1.20 -8.11
N MET A 78 1.31 -0.78 -9.14
CA MET A 78 2.63 -0.20 -9.00
C MET A 78 2.55 1.31 -9.28
N HIS A 79 3.21 2.09 -8.42
CA HIS A 79 3.27 3.54 -8.51
C HIS A 79 4.71 3.98 -8.75
N LEU A 80 4.95 4.62 -9.90
CA LEU A 80 6.27 5.11 -10.29
C LEU A 80 6.24 6.64 -10.43
N LEU A 81 7.01 7.33 -9.61
CA LEU A 81 7.17 8.78 -9.73
C LEU A 81 8.18 9.12 -10.83
N VAL A 82 7.87 10.16 -11.61
CA VAL A 82 8.79 10.80 -12.56
C VAL A 82 9.11 12.20 -12.05
N ILE A 83 10.39 12.46 -11.83
CA ILE A 83 10.92 13.75 -11.38
C ILE A 83 11.84 14.29 -12.48
N ASN A 84 11.75 15.60 -12.75
CA ASN A 84 12.55 16.28 -13.79
C ASN A 84 12.53 15.53 -15.13
N ASP A 85 11.33 15.10 -15.55
CA ASP A 85 10.99 14.41 -16.80
C ASP A 85 11.65 13.05 -17.08
N SER A 86 12.69 12.65 -16.34
CA SER A 86 13.49 11.47 -16.65
C SER A 86 13.84 10.59 -15.45
N THR A 87 13.92 11.15 -14.25
CA THR A 87 14.31 10.39 -13.06
C THR A 87 13.11 9.62 -12.54
N VAL A 88 13.18 8.29 -12.61
CA VAL A 88 12.12 7.40 -12.13
C VAL A 88 12.44 6.93 -10.72
N ILE A 89 11.47 7.06 -9.82
CA ILE A 89 11.51 6.46 -8.48
C ILE A 89 10.40 5.42 -8.40
N LYS A 90 10.76 4.18 -8.06
CA LYS A 90 9.78 3.19 -7.58
C LYS A 90 9.23 3.69 -6.26
N HIS A 91 8.06 4.32 -6.29
CA HIS A 91 7.57 5.13 -5.18
C HIS A 91 6.90 4.25 -4.13
N TRP A 92 5.88 3.49 -4.52
CA TRP A 92 5.20 2.55 -3.65
C TRP A 92 4.43 1.52 -4.47
N ARG A 93 3.96 0.49 -3.78
CA ARG A 93 3.12 -0.56 -4.35
C ARG A 93 1.95 -0.82 -3.42
N GLU A 94 0.84 -1.24 -3.99
CA GLU A 94 -0.29 -1.72 -3.23
C GLU A 94 -0.79 -3.06 -3.77
N ASP A 95 -1.03 -3.98 -2.85
CA ASP A 95 -1.68 -5.26 -3.15
C ASP A 95 -3.12 -5.22 -2.66
N TRP A 96 -4.02 -5.44 -3.58
CA TRP A 96 -5.45 -5.60 -3.33
C TRP A 96 -5.79 -7.08 -3.31
N LYS A 97 -6.35 -7.58 -2.20
CA LYS A 97 -6.76 -8.99 -2.07
C LYS A 97 -8.21 -9.11 -1.65
N TYR A 98 -9.00 -9.85 -2.42
CA TYR A 98 -10.42 -10.06 -2.15
C TYR A 98 -10.62 -11.05 -1.00
N GLN A 99 -11.44 -10.67 -0.02
CA GLN A 99 -11.77 -11.43 1.18
C GLN A 99 -10.54 -11.99 1.94
N ASN A 100 -9.46 -11.22 1.97
CA ASN A 100 -8.24 -11.61 2.67
C ASN A 100 -8.50 -11.79 4.18
N THR A 101 -8.14 -12.95 4.73
CA THR A 101 -8.26 -13.25 6.17
C THR A 101 -6.95 -13.04 6.93
N ASP A 102 -5.85 -12.80 6.22
CA ASP A 102 -4.49 -12.74 6.76
C ASP A 102 -3.92 -11.34 6.57
N LEU A 103 -4.07 -10.49 7.59
CA LEU A 103 -3.61 -9.09 7.55
C LEU A 103 -2.28 -8.93 8.28
N LEU A 104 -1.51 -7.92 7.86
CA LEU A 104 -0.29 -7.46 8.50
C LEU A 104 -0.48 -6.03 9.03
N ALA A 105 -0.87 -5.92 10.29
CA ALA A 105 -1.20 -4.65 10.92
C ALA A 105 0.04 -3.97 11.51
N TYR A 106 0.27 -2.71 11.17
CA TYR A 106 1.36 -1.92 11.77
C TYR A 106 1.09 -1.66 13.26
N GLU A 107 2.15 -1.69 14.07
CA GLU A 107 2.11 -1.33 15.48
C GLU A 107 2.85 -0.01 15.71
N ASP A 108 4.16 -0.03 15.79
CA ASP A 108 5.02 1.15 15.89
C ASP A 108 6.43 0.77 15.44
N GLY A 109 7.37 1.72 15.36
CA GLY A 109 8.79 1.38 15.41
C GLY A 109 9.36 0.45 14.32
N HIS A 110 8.71 0.31 13.16
CA HIS A 110 9.00 -0.71 12.13
C HIS A 110 8.67 -2.14 12.59
N ASN A 111 7.59 -2.28 13.33
CA ASN A 111 6.99 -3.55 13.77
C ASN A 111 5.56 -3.66 13.21
N TRP A 112 5.25 -4.84 12.69
CA TRP A 112 3.96 -5.25 12.21
C TRP A 112 3.59 -6.59 12.83
N LYS A 113 2.34 -6.71 13.28
CA LYS A 113 1.78 -7.98 13.75
C LYS A 113 0.95 -8.66 12.68
N TYR A 114 0.99 -9.98 12.68
CA TYR A 114 -0.01 -10.75 11.97
C TYR A 114 -1.36 -10.65 12.69
N LYS A 115 -2.42 -10.41 11.91
CA LYS A 115 -3.80 -10.34 12.39
C LYS A 115 -4.67 -11.21 11.49
N ALA A 116 -5.20 -12.29 12.06
CA ALA A 116 -6.25 -13.07 11.42
C ALA A 116 -7.61 -12.37 11.58
N ILE A 117 -8.43 -12.37 10.55
CA ILE A 117 -9.86 -12.03 10.63
C ILE A 117 -10.70 -13.19 10.10
N SER A 118 -11.94 -13.32 10.56
CA SER A 118 -12.79 -14.42 10.11
C SER A 118 -13.24 -14.24 8.65
N PRO A 119 -13.53 -15.33 7.90
CA PRO A 119 -14.13 -15.23 6.57
C PRO A 119 -15.45 -14.44 6.55
N LYS A 120 -16.19 -14.44 7.67
CA LYS A 120 -17.42 -13.66 7.83
C LYS A 120 -17.13 -12.15 7.85
N GLU A 121 -16.08 -11.72 8.54
CA GLU A 121 -15.63 -10.32 8.56
C GLU A 121 -15.06 -9.89 7.21
N ALA A 122 -14.28 -10.77 6.56
CA ALA A 122 -13.64 -10.48 5.28
C ALA A 122 -14.61 -10.49 4.08
N LYS A 123 -15.84 -11.01 4.26
CA LYS A 123 -16.80 -11.23 3.17
C LYS A 123 -17.08 -9.93 2.40
N GLY A 124 -16.88 -9.96 1.08
CA GLY A 124 -17.07 -8.80 0.19
C GLY A 124 -16.03 -7.68 0.34
N GLN A 125 -15.06 -7.81 1.24
CA GLN A 125 -14.03 -6.79 1.43
C GLN A 125 -12.85 -7.00 0.49
N TRP A 126 -12.12 -5.93 0.24
CA TRP A 126 -10.77 -5.96 -0.28
C TRP A 126 -9.81 -5.42 0.77
N SER A 127 -8.73 -6.14 1.04
CA SER A 127 -7.59 -5.55 1.76
C SER A 127 -6.71 -4.77 0.81
N GLN A 128 -6.24 -3.60 1.24
CA GLN A 128 -5.18 -2.82 0.60
C GLN A 128 -3.93 -2.93 1.49
N GLN A 129 -2.91 -3.64 1.00
CA GLN A 129 -1.61 -3.72 1.64
C GLN A 129 -0.63 -2.81 0.90
N VAL A 130 -0.20 -1.73 1.54
CA VAL A 130 0.72 -0.75 0.99
C VAL A 130 2.15 -1.10 1.37
N PHE A 131 3.07 -0.95 0.41
CA PHE A 131 4.49 -1.21 0.55
C PHE A 131 5.32 0.02 0.17
N GLU A 132 6.48 0.18 0.80
CA GLU A 132 7.40 1.29 0.56
C GLU A 132 8.21 1.12 -0.75
N VAL A 133 9.12 2.06 -1.01
CA VAL A 133 10.03 2.06 -2.18
C VAL A 133 10.79 0.73 -2.35
N ASP A 134 11.12 0.06 -1.25
CA ASP A 134 11.87 -1.19 -1.17
C ASP A 134 11.00 -2.45 -1.00
N ASP A 135 9.69 -2.29 -1.22
CA ASP A 135 8.66 -3.30 -1.00
C ASP A 135 8.56 -3.85 0.43
N SER A 136 9.20 -3.22 1.42
CA SER A 136 8.87 -3.50 2.83
C SER A 136 7.42 -3.08 3.14
N PRO A 137 6.71 -3.81 4.02
CA PRO A 137 5.35 -3.47 4.39
C PRO A 137 5.28 -2.05 4.97
N ARG A 138 4.22 -1.31 4.65
CA ARG A 138 3.94 0.00 5.23
C ARG A 138 2.75 -0.08 6.15
N TYR A 139 1.57 -0.36 5.61
CA TYR A 139 0.35 -0.59 6.37
C TYR A 139 -0.62 -1.46 5.58
N GLU A 140 -1.56 -2.10 6.27
CA GLU A 140 -2.64 -2.86 5.64
C GLU A 140 -3.97 -2.55 6.32
N GLY A 141 -5.04 -2.49 5.53
CA GLY A 141 -6.40 -2.47 6.05
C GLY A 141 -7.38 -3.06 5.05
N SER A 142 -8.59 -3.36 5.51
CA SER A 142 -9.61 -4.04 4.71
C SER A 142 -10.97 -3.37 4.88
N ALA A 143 -11.69 -3.24 3.77
CA ALA A 143 -13.03 -2.66 3.72
C ALA A 143 -13.76 -3.07 2.43
N THR A 144 -15.07 -2.85 2.38
CA THR A 144 -15.88 -3.00 1.16
C THR A 144 -15.81 -1.75 0.30
N TRP A 145 -15.86 -1.90 -1.02
CA TRP A 145 -16.15 -0.78 -1.92
C TRP A 145 -17.63 -0.42 -1.84
N PHE A 146 -17.91 0.88 -1.87
CA PHE A 146 -19.24 1.45 -1.97
C PHE A 146 -19.48 1.97 -3.39
N HIS A 147 -20.61 1.56 -3.98
CA HIS A 147 -21.04 1.94 -5.32
C HIS A 147 -22.50 2.41 -5.29
N ALA A 148 -22.72 3.72 -5.35
CA ALA A 148 -24.04 4.31 -5.49
C ALA A 148 -23.93 5.72 -6.07
N ASP A 149 -24.97 6.17 -6.80
CA ASP A 149 -25.07 7.54 -7.32
C ASP A 149 -23.84 7.99 -8.12
N GLY A 150 -23.24 7.07 -8.88
CA GLY A 150 -22.03 7.30 -9.67
C GLY A 150 -20.74 7.48 -8.84
N ARG A 151 -20.79 7.21 -7.53
CA ARG A 151 -19.64 7.28 -6.63
C ARG A 151 -19.07 5.90 -6.37
N HIS A 152 -17.74 5.79 -6.47
CA HIS A 152 -17.00 4.57 -6.16
C HIS A 152 -15.97 4.89 -5.07
N VAL A 153 -16.20 4.39 -3.86
CA VAL A 153 -15.42 4.76 -2.68
C VAL A 153 -14.98 3.52 -1.91
N TRP A 154 -13.71 3.43 -1.54
CA TRP A 154 -13.22 2.48 -0.55
C TRP A 154 -12.67 3.26 0.64
N GLU A 155 -13.07 2.87 1.84
CA GLU A 155 -12.66 3.57 3.06
C GLU A 155 -12.28 2.61 4.18
N ASN A 156 -11.11 2.81 4.75
CA ASN A 156 -10.64 2.04 5.91
C ASN A 156 -9.94 2.96 6.91
N THR A 157 -9.85 2.52 8.17
CA THR A 157 -8.91 3.11 9.14
C THR A 157 -7.88 2.08 9.56
N THR A 158 -6.59 2.43 9.50
CA THR A 158 -5.48 1.57 9.94
C THR A 158 -4.32 2.40 10.45
N ASP A 159 -3.49 1.81 11.29
CA ASP A 159 -2.25 2.44 11.74
C ASP A 159 -1.15 2.28 10.69
N ALA A 160 -0.23 3.24 10.65
CA ALA A 160 0.82 3.33 9.66
C ALA A 160 2.07 4.01 10.23
N PRO A 161 3.26 3.78 9.63
CA PRO A 161 4.46 4.53 9.95
C PRO A 161 4.33 6.00 9.57
N LEU A 162 5.23 6.80 10.14
CA LEU A 162 5.35 8.22 9.81
C LEU A 162 5.72 8.39 8.33
N PRO A 163 5.12 9.35 7.61
CA PRO A 163 5.59 9.70 6.28
C PRO A 163 7.01 10.28 6.36
N ARG A 164 7.83 10.03 5.33
CA ARG A 164 9.26 10.39 5.30
C ARG A 164 9.57 11.83 5.71
N ARG A 165 8.71 12.78 5.34
CA ARG A 165 8.81 14.22 5.66
C ARG A 165 8.88 14.53 7.17
N GLU A 166 8.36 13.64 8.00
CA GLU A 166 8.23 13.87 9.44
C GLU A 166 9.49 13.41 10.20
N TYR A 167 10.24 12.42 9.69
CA TYR A 167 11.40 11.84 10.39
C TYR A 167 12.52 12.85 10.70
N THR A 168 12.61 13.94 9.94
CA THR A 168 13.61 15.00 10.12
C THR A 168 13.07 16.25 10.79
N THR A 169 11.75 16.36 10.96
CA THR A 169 11.08 17.60 11.41
C THR A 169 10.25 17.42 12.67
N ARG A 170 9.98 16.17 13.06
CA ARG A 170 9.13 15.81 14.20
C ARG A 170 9.73 14.68 15.01
N ASN A 171 9.47 14.73 16.31
CA ASN A 171 9.88 13.72 17.29
C ASN A 171 8.82 13.52 18.40
N ASP A 172 7.64 14.13 18.25
CA ASP A 172 6.58 14.21 19.25
C ASP A 172 5.51 13.10 19.11
N TYR A 173 5.59 12.27 18.06
CA TYR A 173 4.68 11.16 17.80
C TYR A 173 5.38 10.05 16.99
N ASN A 174 4.82 8.83 17.02
CA ASN A 174 5.45 7.63 16.43
C ASN A 174 4.51 6.74 15.61
N VAL A 175 3.20 7.03 15.59
CA VAL A 175 2.20 6.30 14.81
C VAL A 175 1.28 7.28 14.08
N MET A 176 0.91 6.95 12.84
CA MET A 176 -0.17 7.61 12.11
C MET A 176 -1.38 6.70 12.09
N ARG A 177 -2.50 7.10 12.70
CA ARG A 177 -3.80 6.45 12.48
C ARG A 177 -4.45 7.07 11.26
N ARG A 178 -4.45 6.36 10.13
CA ARG A 178 -4.90 6.86 8.84
C ARG A 178 -6.28 6.35 8.53
N THR A 179 -7.25 7.25 8.35
CA THR A 179 -8.49 6.94 7.62
C THR A 179 -8.24 7.22 6.15
N ASN A 180 -8.04 6.16 5.35
CA ASN A 180 -7.83 6.26 3.92
C ASN A 180 -9.16 6.16 3.20
N ARG A 181 -9.47 7.14 2.35
CA ARG A 181 -10.64 7.15 1.47
C ARG A 181 -10.18 7.28 0.03
N ILE A 182 -10.32 6.22 -0.75
CA ILE A 182 -10.02 6.22 -2.18
C ILE A 182 -11.34 6.48 -2.91
N VAL A 183 -11.39 7.56 -3.67
CA VAL A 183 -12.56 7.98 -4.45
C VAL A 183 -12.17 7.99 -5.92
N ILE A 184 -12.83 7.16 -6.73
CA ILE A 184 -12.63 7.22 -8.19
C ILE A 184 -13.42 8.39 -8.75
N THR A 185 -12.76 9.22 -9.56
CA THR A 185 -13.36 10.40 -10.18
C THR A 185 -13.31 10.32 -11.70
N SER A 186 -14.07 11.17 -12.38
CA SER A 186 -14.05 11.26 -13.85
C SER A 186 -12.67 11.67 -14.38
N TYR A 187 -11.91 12.45 -13.60
CA TYR A 187 -10.61 12.97 -13.99
C TYR A 187 -9.41 12.11 -13.51
N GLY A 188 -9.63 11.11 -12.66
CA GLY A 188 -8.56 10.30 -12.06
C GLY A 188 -9.04 9.60 -10.79
N TYR A 189 -8.36 9.84 -9.67
CA TYR A 189 -8.83 9.44 -8.35
C TYR A 189 -8.34 10.40 -7.27
N LEU A 190 -8.99 10.36 -6.12
CA LEU A 190 -8.65 11.13 -4.94
C LEU A 190 -8.35 10.16 -3.80
N HIS A 191 -7.18 10.29 -3.18
CA HIS A 191 -6.92 9.66 -1.90
C HIS A 191 -7.03 10.72 -0.81
N ASP A 192 -8.22 10.78 -0.24
CA ASP A 192 -8.60 11.66 0.86
C ASP A 192 -8.27 10.97 2.19
N GLN A 193 -7.64 11.70 3.10
CA GLN A 193 -7.12 11.16 4.35
C GLN A 193 -7.53 12.01 5.54
N ASP A 194 -8.05 11.36 6.56
CA ASP A 194 -8.23 11.94 7.89
C ASP A 194 -7.28 11.21 8.85
N ASN A 195 -6.22 11.89 9.28
CA ASN A 195 -5.10 11.28 9.98
C ASN A 195 -5.04 11.73 11.44
N GLY A 196 -4.80 10.80 12.37
CA GLY A 196 -4.38 11.10 13.74
C GLY A 196 -2.87 10.89 13.89
N LYS A 197 -2.15 11.91 14.35
CA LYS A 197 -0.74 11.83 14.77
C LYS A 197 -0.71 11.37 16.22
N ILE A 198 -0.24 10.15 16.48
CA ILE A 198 -0.34 9.49 17.79
C ILE A 198 1.05 9.24 18.37
N LEU A 199 1.23 9.66 19.61
CA LEU A 199 2.30 9.19 20.48
C LEU A 199 1.80 7.95 21.21
N ARG A 200 2.31 6.78 20.84
CA ARG A 200 2.05 5.49 21.47
C ARG A 200 3.21 5.15 22.40
N THR A 201 2.87 4.81 23.64
CA THR A 201 3.81 4.42 24.71
C THR A 201 3.28 3.17 25.41
N LEU A 202 4.05 2.60 26.34
CA LEU A 202 3.58 1.49 27.18
C LEU A 202 2.37 1.88 28.03
N ASP A 203 2.27 3.15 28.42
CA ASP A 203 1.18 3.68 29.26
C ASP A 203 -0.10 4.01 28.45
N GLY A 204 -0.04 3.90 27.11
CA GLY A 204 -1.17 4.12 26.22
C GLY A 204 -0.88 5.08 25.07
N GLU A 205 -1.95 5.57 24.46
CA GLU A 205 -1.92 6.44 23.28
C GLU A 205 -2.35 7.87 23.60
N LYS A 206 -1.65 8.83 23.01
CA LYS A 206 -2.00 10.25 23.04
C LYS A 206 -2.04 10.81 21.62
N ILE A 207 -3.18 11.42 21.26
CA ILE A 207 -3.29 12.18 20.01
C ILE A 207 -2.60 13.52 20.18
N ILE A 208 -1.66 13.81 19.29
CA ILE A 208 -0.92 15.08 19.23
C ILE A 208 -1.67 16.09 18.38
N ALA A 209 -2.07 15.67 17.18
CA ALA A 209 -2.87 16.48 16.27
C ALA A 209 -3.60 15.59 15.27
N TYR A 210 -4.68 16.13 14.70
CA TYR A 210 -5.33 15.61 13.51
C TYR A 210 -4.80 16.34 12.28
N GLU A 211 -4.71 15.64 11.15
CA GLU A 211 -4.23 16.14 9.88
C GLU A 211 -5.18 15.74 8.76
N LYS A 212 -5.60 16.71 7.94
CA LYS A 212 -6.25 16.46 6.66
C LYS A 212 -5.18 16.26 5.59
N GLY A 213 -5.25 15.14 4.90
CA GLY A 213 -4.41 14.83 3.75
C GLY A 213 -5.23 14.69 2.48
N ILE A 214 -4.76 15.26 1.38
CA ILE A 214 -5.38 15.12 0.06
C ILE A 214 -4.26 14.77 -0.93
N ASN A 215 -4.35 13.58 -1.50
CA ASN A 215 -3.56 13.21 -2.66
C ASN A 215 -4.49 13.23 -3.88
N ASP A 216 -4.44 14.31 -4.68
CA ASP A 216 -5.28 14.48 -5.86
C ASP A 216 -4.53 14.00 -7.11
N TYR A 217 -5.05 12.95 -7.73
CA TYR A 217 -4.44 12.33 -8.90
C TYR A 217 -5.26 12.64 -10.14
N ARG A 218 -4.71 13.50 -11.00
CA ARG A 218 -5.39 13.93 -12.24
C ARG A 218 -4.73 13.33 -13.45
N ARG A 219 -5.48 12.56 -14.25
CA ARG A 219 -4.96 11.95 -15.47
C ARG A 219 -4.46 13.02 -16.44
N VAL A 220 -3.30 12.78 -17.00
CA VAL A 220 -2.69 13.58 -18.06
C VAL A 220 -2.40 12.70 -19.27
N ASN A 221 -1.82 13.28 -20.33
CA ASN A 221 -1.40 12.51 -21.49
C ASN A 221 -0.44 11.38 -21.06
N VAL A 222 -0.76 10.15 -21.48
CA VAL A 222 -0.03 8.95 -21.07
C VAL A 222 1.46 8.98 -21.45
N ASN A 223 1.83 9.75 -22.48
CA ASN A 223 3.21 9.91 -22.92
C ASN A 223 4.08 10.70 -21.94
N ALA A 224 3.48 11.52 -21.08
CA ALA A 224 4.23 12.22 -20.03
C ALA A 224 4.91 11.23 -19.06
N CYS A 225 4.36 10.02 -18.90
CA CYS A 225 4.94 8.95 -18.09
C CYS A 225 5.78 7.94 -18.88
N LYS A 226 6.26 8.30 -20.08
CA LYS A 226 7.06 7.37 -20.91
C LYS A 226 8.30 6.85 -20.16
N ALA A 227 9.02 7.72 -19.46
CA ALA A 227 10.20 7.35 -18.69
C ALA A 227 9.89 6.25 -17.65
N ALA A 228 8.78 6.38 -16.92
CA ALA A 228 8.35 5.37 -15.95
C ALA A 228 8.02 4.02 -16.60
N LYS A 229 7.33 4.02 -17.74
CA LYS A 229 7.02 2.80 -18.50
C LYS A 229 8.29 2.09 -18.95
N ASP A 230 9.19 2.82 -19.60
CA ASP A 230 10.45 2.29 -20.11
C ASP A 230 11.32 1.74 -18.96
N TRP A 231 11.35 2.45 -17.83
CA TRP A 231 12.07 2.03 -16.64
C TRP A 231 11.47 0.75 -16.06
N TRP A 232 10.14 0.65 -15.94
CA TRP A 232 9.51 -0.57 -15.42
C TRP A 232 9.82 -1.77 -16.29
N THR A 233 9.71 -1.66 -17.62
CA THR A 233 10.02 -2.76 -18.54
C THR A 233 11.42 -3.33 -18.31
N LYS A 234 12.41 -2.49 -17.99
CA LYS A 234 13.79 -2.90 -17.73
C LYS A 234 14.01 -3.48 -16.32
N ASN A 235 13.30 -2.95 -15.32
CA ASN A 235 13.56 -3.25 -13.91
C ASN A 235 12.56 -4.24 -13.30
N ARG A 236 11.48 -4.57 -14.01
CA ARG A 236 10.37 -5.38 -13.51
C ARG A 236 10.83 -6.73 -12.96
N THR A 237 11.70 -7.44 -13.67
CA THR A 237 12.13 -8.79 -13.25
C THR A 237 12.75 -8.77 -11.85
N PHE A 238 13.66 -7.84 -11.58
CA PHE A 238 14.27 -7.69 -10.27
C PHE A 238 13.24 -7.37 -9.18
N TRP A 239 12.35 -6.41 -9.42
CA TRP A 239 11.36 -5.99 -8.42
C TRP A 239 10.24 -7.02 -8.20
N VAL A 240 9.93 -7.85 -9.19
CA VAL A 240 9.06 -9.02 -9.01
C VAL A 240 9.74 -10.05 -8.11
N ASP A 241 11.05 -10.28 -8.24
CA ASP A 241 11.78 -11.15 -7.34
C ASP A 241 11.81 -10.61 -5.90
N VAL A 242 11.99 -9.29 -5.72
CA VAL A 242 11.87 -8.62 -4.41
C VAL A 242 10.48 -8.84 -3.81
N ARG A 243 9.43 -8.60 -4.59
CA ARG A 243 8.04 -8.84 -4.17
C ARG A 243 7.84 -10.29 -3.73
N ASN A 244 8.34 -11.26 -4.48
CA ASN A 244 8.17 -12.68 -4.19
C ASN A 244 8.86 -13.05 -2.86
N VAL A 245 10.08 -12.55 -2.62
CA VAL A 245 10.79 -12.79 -1.36
C VAL A 245 10.02 -12.20 -0.17
N TRP A 246 9.51 -10.98 -0.29
CA TRP A 246 8.63 -10.39 0.73
C TRP A 246 7.35 -11.20 0.94
N GLY A 247 6.73 -11.66 -0.15
CA GLY A 247 5.55 -12.51 -0.12
C GLY A 247 5.79 -13.79 0.68
N ASP A 248 6.92 -14.46 0.46
CA ASP A 248 7.31 -15.68 1.19
C ASP A 248 7.50 -15.41 2.70
N ILE A 249 8.08 -14.26 3.07
CA ILE A 249 8.30 -13.86 4.46
C ILE A 249 6.95 -13.58 5.14
N ILE A 250 6.08 -12.78 4.50
CA ILE A 250 4.77 -12.39 5.03
C ILE A 250 3.86 -13.62 5.18
N ALA A 251 3.93 -14.57 4.25
CA ALA A 251 3.15 -15.80 4.27
C ALA A 251 3.44 -16.70 5.50
N ARG A 252 4.52 -16.44 6.25
CA ARG A 252 4.82 -17.15 7.50
C ARG A 252 3.93 -16.74 8.67
N LYS A 253 3.19 -15.63 8.56
CA LYS A 253 2.21 -15.17 9.56
C LYS A 253 2.81 -14.97 10.96
N LYS A 254 4.07 -14.51 11.03
CA LYS A 254 4.80 -14.25 12.29
C LYS A 254 4.87 -12.78 12.69
N GLY A 255 4.30 -11.88 11.87
CA GLY A 255 4.62 -10.46 11.96
C GLY A 255 5.98 -10.15 11.33
N ILE A 256 6.34 -8.88 11.27
CA ILE A 256 7.61 -8.40 10.70
C ILE A 256 8.15 -7.32 11.63
N GLN A 257 9.43 -7.41 11.97
CA GLN A 257 10.17 -6.40 12.72
C GLN A 257 11.44 -6.07 11.97
N LEU A 258 11.63 -4.79 11.64
CA LEU A 258 12.78 -4.32 10.87
C LEU A 258 13.71 -3.44 11.70
N GLU A 259 15.00 -3.58 11.40
CA GLU A 259 16.00 -2.58 11.71
C GLU A 259 15.92 -1.42 10.71
N LYS A 260 16.19 -0.20 11.18
CA LYS A 260 16.23 0.97 10.29
C LYS A 260 17.42 0.90 9.33
N ASN A 261 18.55 0.40 9.80
CA ASN A 261 19.80 0.31 9.04
C ASN A 261 20.52 -0.99 9.42
N ALA A 262 21.21 -1.59 8.44
CA ALA A 262 22.12 -2.71 8.63
C ALA A 262 23.41 -2.43 7.85
N GLY A 263 24.57 -2.61 8.48
CA GLY A 263 25.86 -2.33 7.82
C GLY A 263 26.02 -0.90 7.29
N GLY A 264 25.42 0.09 7.97
CA GLY A 264 25.48 1.50 7.58
C GLY A 264 24.59 1.90 6.39
N LYS A 265 23.77 0.98 5.86
CA LYS A 265 22.83 1.25 4.77
C LYS A 265 21.38 0.98 5.22
N SER A 266 20.45 1.69 4.59
CA SER A 266 19.03 1.35 4.64
C SER A 266 18.72 0.16 3.72
N LEU A 267 17.56 -0.47 3.91
CA LEU A 267 17.11 -1.57 3.05
C LEU A 267 16.93 -1.08 1.61
N SER A 268 16.29 0.08 1.41
CA SER A 268 16.14 0.71 0.11
C SER A 268 17.47 0.92 -0.62
N GLN A 269 18.49 1.46 0.06
CA GLN A 269 19.82 1.59 -0.55
C GLN A 269 20.40 0.23 -0.96
N SER A 270 20.28 -0.77 -0.08
CA SER A 270 20.81 -2.12 -0.36
C SER A 270 20.12 -2.79 -1.54
N LEU A 271 18.80 -2.68 -1.66
CA LEU A 271 18.05 -3.24 -2.79
C LEU A 271 18.27 -2.46 -4.09
N ASN A 272 18.47 -1.14 -4.03
CA ASN A 272 18.82 -0.35 -5.22
C ASN A 272 20.21 -0.73 -5.74
N ASP A 273 21.20 -0.92 -4.86
CA ASP A 273 22.53 -1.39 -5.26
C ASP A 273 22.44 -2.77 -5.95
N LEU A 274 21.58 -3.67 -5.43
CA LEU A 274 21.32 -4.97 -6.06
C LEU A 274 20.60 -4.84 -7.41
N ALA A 275 19.62 -3.93 -7.52
CA ALA A 275 18.92 -3.66 -8.77
C ALA A 275 19.90 -3.16 -9.85
N ASP A 276 20.79 -2.23 -9.50
CA ASP A 276 21.82 -1.70 -10.39
C ASP A 276 22.83 -2.77 -10.82
N ALA A 277 23.22 -3.66 -9.90
CA ALA A 277 24.07 -4.80 -10.22
C ALA A 277 23.36 -5.80 -11.14
N TYR A 278 22.10 -6.13 -10.86
CA TYR A 278 21.29 -7.03 -11.68
C TYR A 278 21.07 -6.47 -13.10
N ALA A 279 20.87 -5.16 -13.23
CA ALA A 279 20.70 -4.51 -14.54
C ALA A 279 21.96 -4.62 -15.42
N LYS A 280 23.15 -4.69 -14.81
CA LYS A 280 24.43 -4.85 -15.51
C LYS A 280 24.73 -6.32 -15.83
N ALA A 281 24.38 -7.24 -14.93
CA ALA A 281 24.60 -8.66 -15.07
C ALA A 281 23.39 -9.44 -14.54
N PRO A 282 22.34 -9.64 -15.37
CA PRO A 282 21.17 -10.40 -14.98
C PRO A 282 21.54 -11.85 -14.63
N LYS A 283 20.92 -12.38 -13.59
CA LYS A 283 21.11 -13.75 -13.12
C LYS A 283 19.78 -14.52 -13.06
N PRO A 284 19.81 -15.86 -13.03
CA PRO A 284 18.60 -16.66 -12.88
C PRO A 284 17.79 -16.26 -11.66
N THR A 285 16.46 -16.29 -11.78
CA THR A 285 15.51 -15.89 -10.71
C THR A 285 15.77 -16.58 -9.37
N ALA A 286 16.17 -17.85 -9.36
CA ALA A 286 16.49 -18.56 -8.12
C ALA A 286 17.68 -17.94 -7.38
N GLU A 287 18.76 -17.65 -8.11
CA GLU A 287 19.97 -17.01 -7.56
C GLU A 287 19.68 -15.57 -7.12
N ASN A 288 18.93 -14.82 -7.93
CA ASN A 288 18.55 -13.44 -7.60
C ASN A 288 17.72 -13.36 -6.31
N LYS A 289 16.68 -14.20 -6.20
CA LYS A 289 15.86 -14.27 -4.98
C LYS A 289 16.65 -14.68 -3.74
N ALA A 290 17.63 -15.57 -3.87
CA ALA A 290 18.48 -15.97 -2.74
C ALA A 290 19.31 -14.78 -2.22
N GLU A 291 19.88 -13.97 -3.11
CA GLU A 291 20.66 -12.79 -2.74
C GLU A 291 19.79 -11.66 -2.17
N ILE A 292 18.62 -11.43 -2.77
CA ILE A 292 17.61 -10.52 -2.25
C ILE A 292 17.17 -10.94 -0.85
N ARG A 293 16.86 -12.24 -0.65
CA ARG A 293 16.50 -12.78 0.67
C ARG A 293 17.60 -12.57 1.69
N SER A 294 18.83 -12.94 1.36
CA SER A 294 19.98 -12.70 2.25
C SER A 294 20.14 -11.22 2.61
N THR A 295 19.81 -10.31 1.68
CA THR A 295 19.85 -8.87 1.93
C THR A 295 18.73 -8.41 2.85
N ILE A 296 17.48 -8.84 2.61
CA ILE A 296 16.33 -8.52 3.47
C ILE A 296 16.52 -9.08 4.89
N GLU A 297 17.04 -10.30 5.02
CA GLU A 297 17.27 -10.96 6.30
C GLU A 297 18.23 -10.19 7.23
N LYS A 298 19.17 -9.41 6.68
CA LYS A 298 20.05 -8.53 7.48
C LYS A 298 19.29 -7.44 8.22
N PHE A 299 18.08 -7.11 7.78
CA PHE A 299 17.23 -6.09 8.39
C PHE A 299 16.14 -6.70 9.28
N LEU A 300 15.93 -8.02 9.27
CA LEU A 300 14.91 -8.66 10.10
C LEU A 300 15.40 -8.83 11.55
N LYS A 301 14.57 -8.42 12.51
CA LYS A 301 14.77 -8.70 13.95
C LYS A 301 14.19 -10.05 14.37
N ASN A 302 13.17 -10.53 13.66
CA ASN A 302 12.55 -11.84 13.87
C ASN A 302 13.53 -12.96 13.51
N LYS A 303 14.19 -13.56 14.50
CA LYS A 303 15.17 -14.64 14.27
C LYS A 303 14.52 -15.86 13.58
N GLU A 304 13.25 -16.10 13.85
CA GLU A 304 12.46 -17.18 13.27
C GLU A 304 12.14 -17.00 11.77
N LEU A 305 12.39 -15.82 11.20
CA LEU A 305 12.21 -15.54 9.76
C LEU A 305 13.53 -15.62 8.97
N ILE A 306 14.67 -15.81 9.64
CA ILE A 306 16.01 -15.78 9.03
C ILE A 306 16.45 -17.20 8.64
N GLY A 307 17.09 -17.35 7.46
CA GLY A 307 17.70 -18.61 7.02
C GLY A 307 16.69 -19.66 6.56
N MET A 308 15.44 -19.24 6.36
CA MET A 308 14.38 -20.12 5.87
C MET A 308 14.51 -20.30 4.35
N LYS A 309 14.46 -21.56 3.90
CA LYS A 309 14.40 -21.91 2.47
C LYS A 309 12.98 -21.77 1.91
#